data_AF-A0AAV7SZV8-F1
#
_entry.id   AF-A0AAV7SZV8-F1
#
_cell.length_a   1.000
_cell.length_b   1.000
_cell.length_c   1.000
_cell.angle_alpha   90.00
_cell.angle_beta   90.00
_cell.angle_gamma   90.00
#
_symmetry.space_group_name_H-M   'P 1'
#
loop_
_entity.id
_entity.type
_entity.pdbx_description
1 polymer ?
#
loop_
_entity_poly.entity_id
_entity_poly.type
_entity_poly.pdbx_seq_one_letter_code
_entity_poly.pdbx_strand_id
1 'polypeptide(L)'
;MRDLFHSTSEWCEWVKDRFQSFFQDASRAAAQKKKSRFRWLESKLQRLYELEHRGWDIDDEMEETQKGLTRHFREESRKIIFRTRTENLKKGEKCNSFIFNKLHSTHTLLVQLEDSQGNFQSGKEHVMRVMTDFYGELYSPKSSEKSQADTFLEGISKHWVRKRERC
;
A
#
# COMPACT_ATOMS: atom_id res chain seq x y z
N MET A 1 38.12 15.05 -6.36
CA MET A 1 37.00 14.76 -5.45
C MET A 1 37.44 14.30 -4.05
N ARG A 2 38.71 13.92 -3.82
CA ARG A 2 39.24 13.59 -2.48
C ARG A 2 39.59 14.81 -1.61
N ASP A 3 39.71 16.00 -2.19
CA ASP A 3 40.17 17.21 -1.47
C ASP A 3 39.04 18.10 -0.92
N LEU A 4 37.78 17.63 -0.93
CA LEU A 4 36.60 18.41 -0.53
C LEU A 4 36.08 18.09 0.88
N PHE A 5 36.56 17.02 1.51
CA PHE A 5 36.06 16.55 2.80
C PHE A 5 37.23 16.20 3.71
N HIS A 6 37.18 16.67 4.95
CA HIS A 6 38.25 16.47 5.94
C HIS A 6 38.20 15.08 6.58
N SER A 7 37.09 14.36 6.41
CA SER A 7 36.96 12.96 6.84
C SER A 7 36.02 12.14 5.96
N THR A 8 36.19 10.82 6.01
CA THR A 8 35.26 9.86 5.40
C THR A 8 33.84 10.01 5.98
N SER A 9 33.73 10.46 7.24
CA SER A 9 32.43 10.71 7.90
C SER A 9 31.69 11.89 7.26
N GLU A 10 32.39 13.01 7.01
CA GLU A 10 31.81 14.18 6.34
C GLU A 10 31.35 13.87 4.92
N TRP A 11 32.16 13.09 4.19
CA TRP A 11 31.76 12.61 2.86
C TRP A 11 30.50 11.74 2.94
N CYS A 12 30.42 10.83 3.93
CA CYS A 12 29.26 9.96 4.11
C CYS A 12 27.99 10.75 4.44
N GLU A 13 28.05 11.74 5.33
CA GLU A 13 26.92 12.61 5.66
C GLU A 13 26.47 13.44 4.45
N TRP A 14 27.40 14.03 3.71
CA TRP A 14 27.08 14.75 2.48
C TRP A 14 26.38 13.86 1.44
N VAL A 15 26.85 12.62 1.28
CA VAL A 15 26.21 11.63 0.38
C VAL A 15 24.79 11.30 0.87
N LYS A 16 24.58 11.09 2.18
CA LYS A 16 23.25 10.84 2.76
C LYS A 16 22.30 12.00 2.50
N ASP A 17 22.73 13.23 2.75
CA ASP A 17 21.94 14.44 2.50
C ASP A 17 21.57 14.53 1.01
N ARG A 18 22.53 14.26 0.12
CA ARG A 18 22.28 14.31 -1.32
C ARG A 18 21.26 13.26 -1.77
N PHE A 19 21.36 12.04 -1.26
CA PHE A 19 20.37 10.99 -1.52
C PHE A 19 19.00 11.37 -0.95
N GLN A 20 18.96 11.91 0.27
CA GLN A 20 17.72 12.34 0.89
C GLN A 20 17.02 13.42 0.06
N SER A 21 17.73 14.47 -0.35
CA SER A 21 17.16 15.51 -1.23
C SER A 21 16.67 14.93 -2.56
N PHE A 22 17.45 14.04 -3.19
CA PHE A 22 17.06 13.40 -4.44
C PHE A 22 15.74 12.63 -4.30
N PHE A 23 15.61 11.80 -3.26
CA PHE A 23 14.38 11.05 -3.02
C PHE A 23 13.19 11.95 -2.65
N GLN A 24 13.43 13.04 -1.91
CA GLN A 24 12.39 14.02 -1.59
C GLN A 24 11.87 14.72 -2.84
N ASP A 25 12.76 15.18 -3.72
CA ASP A 25 12.38 15.87 -4.95
C ASP A 25 11.69 14.94 -5.95
N ALA A 26 12.20 13.72 -6.11
CA ALA A 26 11.54 12.68 -6.90
C ALA A 26 10.13 12.38 -6.38
N SER A 27 9.98 12.30 -5.05
CA SER A 27 8.68 12.07 -4.40
C SER A 27 7.72 13.25 -4.60
N ARG A 28 8.20 14.50 -4.49
CA ARG A 28 7.40 15.71 -4.75
C ARG A 28 6.94 15.76 -6.20
N ALA A 29 7.83 15.50 -7.16
CA ALA A 29 7.50 15.47 -8.58
C ALA A 29 6.45 14.39 -8.90
N ALA A 30 6.60 13.20 -8.32
CA ALA A 30 5.62 12.11 -8.45
C ALA A 30 4.26 12.49 -7.84
N ALA A 31 4.25 13.11 -6.65
CA ALA A 31 3.03 13.59 -6.00
C ALA A 31 2.32 14.67 -6.84
N GLN A 32 3.08 15.60 -7.41
CA GLN A 32 2.53 16.64 -8.27
C GLN A 32 1.91 16.06 -9.53
N LYS A 33 2.58 15.11 -10.20
CA LYS A 33 2.01 14.40 -11.36
C LYS A 33 0.69 13.69 -11.02
N LYS A 34 0.63 13.03 -9.87
CA LYS A 34 -0.61 12.37 -9.40
C LYS A 34 -1.73 13.38 -9.15
N LYS A 35 -1.43 14.52 -8.51
CA LYS A 35 -2.40 15.59 -8.26
C LYS A 35 -2.92 16.21 -9.56
N SER A 36 -2.03 16.49 -10.51
CA SER A 36 -2.43 17.00 -11.82
C SER A 36 -3.31 16.01 -12.58
N ARG A 37 -2.99 14.72 -12.53
CA ARG A 37 -3.81 13.67 -13.14
C ARG A 37 -5.22 13.61 -12.55
N PHE A 38 -5.33 13.70 -11.22
CA PHE A 38 -6.62 13.70 -10.54
C PHE A 38 -7.46 14.91 -10.95
N ARG A 39 -6.88 16.11 -10.93
CA ARG A 39 -7.57 17.33 -11.40
C ARG A 39 -8.03 17.21 -12.84
N TRP A 40 -7.21 16.63 -13.71
CA TRP A 40 -7.60 16.39 -15.10
C TRP A 40 -8.80 15.44 -15.21
N LEU A 41 -8.82 14.34 -14.44
CA LEU A 41 -9.97 13.42 -14.39
C LEU A 41 -11.23 14.10 -13.86
N GLU A 42 -11.11 14.93 -12.83
CA GLU A 42 -12.21 15.71 -12.24
C GLU A 42 -12.80 16.71 -13.25
N SER A 43 -11.94 17.49 -13.92
CA SER A 43 -12.38 18.40 -14.98
C SER A 43 -12.95 17.66 -16.20
N LYS A 44 -12.40 16.50 -16.56
CA LYS A 44 -12.95 15.65 -17.64
C LYS A 44 -14.35 15.17 -17.28
N LEU A 45 -14.56 14.72 -16.04
CA LEU A 45 -15.86 14.27 -15.56
C LEU A 45 -16.90 15.39 -15.62
N GLN A 46 -16.56 16.59 -15.14
CA GLN A 46 -17.45 17.76 -15.20
C GLN A 46 -17.85 18.09 -16.65
N ARG A 47 -16.87 18.10 -17.56
CA ARG A 47 -17.12 18.36 -18.98
C ARG A 47 -18.01 17.29 -19.62
N LEU A 48 -17.83 16.02 -19.27
CA LEU A 48 -18.65 14.93 -19.78
C LEU A 48 -20.10 15.10 -19.35
N TYR A 49 -20.37 15.43 -18.08
CA TYR A 49 -21.73 15.75 -17.64
C TYR A 49 -22.39 16.89 -18.43
N GLU A 50 -21.63 17.94 -18.75
CA GLU A 50 -22.13 19.04 -19.59
C GLU A 50 -22.47 18.60 -21.02
N LEU A 51 -21.71 17.65 -21.58
CA LEU A 51 -21.93 17.10 -22.92
C LEU A 51 -23.12 16.13 -22.95
N GLU A 52 -23.26 15.31 -21.91
CA GLU A 52 -24.42 14.42 -21.70
C GLU A 52 -25.72 15.23 -21.68
N HIS A 53 -25.75 16.34 -20.91
CA HIS A 53 -26.90 17.24 -20.86
C HIS A 53 -27.22 17.93 -22.19
N ARG A 54 -26.27 17.97 -23.13
CA ARG A 54 -26.47 18.46 -24.50
C ARG A 54 -26.86 17.36 -25.48
N GLY A 55 -27.06 16.12 -25.01
CA GLY A 55 -27.49 14.97 -25.81
C GLY A 55 -26.36 14.29 -26.59
N TRP A 56 -25.10 14.46 -26.18
CA TRP A 56 -23.98 13.75 -26.79
C TRP A 56 -23.86 12.35 -26.20
N ASP A 57 -23.60 11.36 -27.06
CA ASP A 57 -23.20 10.03 -26.63
C ASP A 57 -21.76 10.07 -26.12
N ILE A 58 -21.59 9.76 -24.84
CA ILE A 58 -20.33 9.86 -24.10
C ILE A 58 -20.08 8.64 -23.21
N ASP A 59 -20.84 7.56 -23.39
CA ASP A 59 -20.87 6.41 -22.46
C ASP A 59 -19.47 5.81 -22.26
N ASP A 60 -18.74 5.58 -23.35
CA ASP A 60 -17.38 5.03 -23.31
C ASP A 60 -16.39 5.95 -22.58
N GLU A 61 -16.49 7.26 -22.82
CA GLU A 61 -15.59 8.26 -22.23
C GLU A 61 -15.89 8.50 -20.74
N MET A 62 -17.16 8.38 -20.35
CA MET A 62 -17.61 8.41 -18.98
C MET A 62 -17.11 7.18 -18.21
N GLU A 63 -17.27 5.99 -18.78
CA GLU A 63 -16.82 4.73 -18.18
C GLU A 63 -15.29 4.73 -17.99
N GLU A 64 -14.52 5.19 -18.98
CA GLU A 64 -13.07 5.32 -18.88
C GLU A 64 -12.65 6.29 -17.76
N THR A 65 -13.34 7.44 -17.67
CA THR A 65 -13.06 8.47 -16.67
C THR A 65 -13.36 7.96 -15.25
N GLN A 66 -14.48 7.24 -15.08
CA GLN A 66 -14.84 6.59 -13.82
C GLN A 66 -13.82 5.51 -13.42
N LYS A 67 -13.39 4.64 -14.35
CA LYS A 67 -12.32 3.67 -14.11
C LYS A 67 -11.03 4.36 -13.65
N GLY A 68 -10.70 5.51 -14.26
CA GLY A 68 -9.56 6.35 -13.88
C GLY A 68 -9.64 6.87 -12.44
N LEU A 69 -10.80 7.38 -12.03
CA LEU A 69 -11.06 7.88 -10.67
C LEU A 69 -11.03 6.75 -9.64
N THR A 70 -11.70 5.63 -9.92
CA THR A 70 -11.70 4.44 -9.05
C THR A 70 -10.28 3.94 -8.79
N ARG A 71 -9.43 3.89 -9.83
CA ARG A 71 -8.01 3.53 -9.65
C ARG A 71 -7.28 4.53 -8.76
N HIS A 72 -7.53 5.83 -8.92
CA HIS A 72 -6.91 6.86 -8.06
C HIS A 72 -7.28 6.67 -6.59
N PHE A 73 -8.57 6.49 -6.28
CA PHE A 73 -9.04 6.25 -4.91
C PHE A 73 -8.48 4.94 -4.33
N ARG A 74 -8.36 3.89 -5.15
CA ARG A 74 -7.74 2.62 -4.73
C ARG A 74 -6.25 2.79 -4.40
N GLU A 75 -5.53 3.62 -5.14
CA GLU A 75 -4.13 3.93 -4.83
C GLU A 75 -3.98 4.77 -3.55
N GLU A 76 -4.82 5.79 -3.34
CA GLU A 76 -4.75 6.64 -2.15
C GLU A 76 -5.19 5.90 -0.88
N SER A 77 -6.24 5.08 -0.95
CA SER A 77 -6.65 4.23 0.17
C SER A 77 -5.55 3.25 0.60
N ARG A 78 -4.84 2.62 -0.35
CA ARG A 78 -3.66 1.80 -0.05
C ARG A 78 -2.55 2.57 0.68
N LYS A 79 -2.31 3.83 0.29
CA LYS A 79 -1.31 4.67 0.98
C LYS A 79 -1.74 5.01 2.40
N ILE A 80 -3.02 5.28 2.63
CA ILE A 80 -3.55 5.53 3.98
C ILE A 80 -3.32 4.29 4.85
N ILE A 81 -3.69 3.11 4.36
CA ILE A 81 -3.44 1.84 5.06
C ILE A 81 -1.95 1.65 5.37
N PHE A 82 -1.07 1.92 4.40
CA PHE A 82 0.37 1.78 4.60
C PHE A 82 0.94 2.79 5.60
N ARG A 83 0.50 4.05 5.56
CA ARG A 83 0.91 5.10 6.51
C ARG A 83 0.45 4.76 7.92
N THR A 84 -0.82 4.38 8.09
CA THR A 84 -1.36 3.95 9.38
C THR A 84 -0.62 2.73 9.91
N ARG A 85 -0.32 1.73 9.06
CA ARG A 85 0.53 0.58 9.45
C ARG A 85 1.92 1.01 9.91
N THR A 86 2.56 1.93 9.18
CA THR A 86 3.92 2.39 9.49
C THR A 86 3.96 3.18 10.80
N GLU A 87 3.00 4.06 11.04
CA GLU A 87 2.87 4.80 12.29
C GLU A 87 2.57 3.90 13.48
N ASN A 88 1.69 2.90 13.30
CA ASN A 88 1.31 1.98 14.37
C ASN A 88 2.44 0.99 14.70
N LEU A 89 3.18 0.51 13.69
CA LEU A 89 4.41 -0.26 13.89
C LEU A 89 5.47 0.54 14.65
N LYS A 90 5.65 1.83 14.33
CA LYS A 90 6.59 2.73 15.04
C LYS A 90 6.18 2.98 16.49
N LYS A 91 4.89 2.91 16.81
CA LYS A 91 4.34 3.05 18.17
C LYS A 91 4.26 1.74 18.96
N GLY A 92 4.69 0.61 18.38
CA GLY A 92 4.59 -0.71 19.02
C GLY A 92 3.17 -1.29 19.06
N GLU A 93 2.20 -0.65 18.41
CA GLU A 93 0.85 -1.17 18.31
C GLU A 93 0.79 -2.29 17.28
N LYS A 94 0.48 -3.50 17.74
CA LYS A 94 0.10 -4.60 16.85
C LYS A 94 -1.17 -4.18 16.12
N CYS A 95 -1.10 -4.10 14.80
CA CYS A 95 -2.12 -3.60 13.86
C CYS A 95 -3.56 -4.09 14.14
N ASN A 96 -3.72 -5.20 14.84
CA ASN A 96 -4.99 -5.76 15.28
C ASN A 96 -5.70 -4.87 16.31
N SER A 97 -5.03 -4.38 17.37
CA SER A 97 -5.70 -3.70 18.50
C SER A 97 -6.39 -2.40 18.06
N PHE A 98 -5.71 -1.58 17.26
CA PHE A 98 -6.27 -0.33 16.75
C PHE A 98 -7.49 -0.54 15.85
N ILE A 99 -7.43 -1.52 14.95
CA ILE A 99 -8.53 -1.82 14.02
C ILE A 99 -9.74 -2.33 14.79
N PHE A 100 -9.55 -3.23 15.77
CA PHE A 100 -10.62 -3.70 16.63
C PHE A 100 -11.20 -2.58 17.50
N ASN A 101 -10.36 -1.77 18.14
CA ASN A 101 -10.82 -0.64 18.95
C ASN A 101 -11.64 0.37 18.12
N LYS A 102 -11.24 0.60 16.87
CA LYS A 102 -11.94 1.50 15.95
C LYS A 102 -13.25 0.92 15.42
N LEU A 103 -13.30 -0.39 15.17
CA LEU A 103 -14.54 -1.12 14.82
C LEU A 103 -15.53 -1.20 15.99
N HIS A 104 -15.03 -1.31 17.22
CA HIS A 104 -15.87 -1.31 18.42
C HIS A 104 -16.36 0.09 18.80
N SER A 105 -15.63 1.15 18.43
CA SER A 105 -16.03 2.55 18.66
C SER A 105 -17.35 2.89 17.96
N THR A 106 -18.24 3.59 18.66
CA THR A 106 -19.51 4.11 18.11
C THR A 106 -19.31 5.28 17.16
N HIS A 107 -18.11 5.85 17.09
CA HIS A 107 -17.81 7.06 16.32
C HIS A 107 -17.29 6.81 14.90
N THR A 108 -16.95 5.57 14.53
CA THR A 108 -16.46 5.26 13.19
C THR A 108 -17.53 4.49 12.40
N LEU A 109 -18.17 5.17 11.44
CA LEU A 109 -19.09 4.57 10.48
C LEU A 109 -18.30 3.80 9.41
N LEU A 110 -17.82 2.61 9.77
CA LEU A 110 -17.36 1.64 8.78
C LEU A 110 -18.62 0.97 8.21
N VAL A 111 -19.19 1.59 7.18
CA VAL A 111 -20.53 1.26 6.66
C VAL A 111 -20.52 -0.03 5.84
N GLN A 112 -19.40 -0.32 5.16
CA GLN A 112 -19.32 -1.43 4.20
C GLN A 112 -17.89 -1.97 4.08
N LEU A 113 -17.75 -3.29 3.90
CA LEU A 113 -16.49 -3.98 3.64
C LEU A 113 -16.71 -5.07 2.57
N GLU A 114 -15.74 -5.28 1.69
CA GLU A 114 -15.78 -6.35 0.69
C GLU A 114 -15.25 -7.66 1.30
N ASP A 115 -15.96 -8.76 1.10
CA ASP A 115 -15.54 -10.10 1.55
C ASP A 115 -14.57 -10.77 0.56
N SER A 116 -14.07 -11.95 0.91
CA SER A 116 -13.14 -12.73 0.08
C SER A 116 -13.74 -13.23 -1.23
N GLN A 117 -15.07 -13.18 -1.38
CA GLN A 117 -15.82 -13.55 -2.58
C GLN A 117 -16.16 -12.31 -3.44
N GLY A 118 -15.73 -11.11 -3.03
CA GLY A 118 -16.00 -9.86 -3.74
C GLY A 118 -17.38 -9.27 -3.46
N ASN A 119 -18.12 -9.77 -2.47
CA ASN A 119 -19.42 -9.21 -2.12
C ASN A 119 -19.26 -8.13 -1.04
N PHE A 120 -20.02 -7.05 -1.19
CA PHE A 120 -20.02 -5.98 -0.21
C PHE A 120 -20.97 -6.29 0.96
N GLN A 121 -20.40 -6.38 2.15
CA GLN A 121 -21.07 -6.61 3.41
C GLN A 121 -21.28 -5.29 4.13
N SER A 122 -22.51 -4.98 4.54
CA SER A 122 -22.87 -3.75 5.24
C SER A 122 -23.42 -4.01 6.64
N GLY A 123 -23.22 -3.05 7.54
CA GLY A 123 -23.60 -3.16 8.94
C GLY A 123 -22.52 -3.77 9.84
N LYS A 124 -22.55 -3.37 11.11
CA LYS A 124 -21.46 -3.63 12.07
C LYS A 124 -21.19 -5.12 12.27
N GLU A 125 -22.22 -5.96 12.42
CA GLU A 125 -22.02 -7.40 12.60
C GLU A 125 -21.36 -8.05 11.39
N HIS A 126 -21.78 -7.69 10.18
CA HIS A 126 -21.25 -8.28 8.95
C HIS A 126 -19.80 -7.84 8.69
N VAL A 127 -19.49 -6.57 8.90
CA VAL A 127 -18.11 -6.05 8.82
C VAL A 127 -17.20 -6.76 9.82
N MET A 128 -17.67 -6.99 11.05
CA MET A 128 -16.91 -7.73 12.07
C MET A 128 -16.69 -9.19 11.68
N ARG A 129 -17.68 -9.85 11.05
CA ARG A 129 -17.53 -11.21 10.55
C ARG A 129 -16.45 -11.29 9.48
N VAL A 130 -16.51 -10.43 8.46
CA VAL A 130 -15.49 -10.40 7.38
C VAL A 130 -14.09 -10.17 7.92
N MET A 131 -13.94 -9.26 8.89
CA MET A 131 -12.65 -9.00 9.53
C MET A 131 -12.16 -10.19 10.36
N THR A 132 -13.08 -10.87 11.05
CA THR A 132 -12.77 -12.07 11.84
C THR A 132 -12.33 -13.22 10.94
N ASP A 133 -13.03 -13.45 9.83
CA ASP A 133 -12.70 -14.49 8.85
C ASP A 133 -11.34 -14.20 8.20
N PHE A 134 -11.08 -12.95 7.81
CA PHE A 134 -9.79 -12.53 7.26
C PHE A 134 -8.62 -12.81 8.21
N TYR A 135 -8.75 -12.43 9.49
CA TYR A 135 -7.68 -12.69 10.46
C TYR A 135 -7.62 -14.15 10.88
N GLY A 136 -8.74 -14.86 10.89
CA GLY A 136 -8.83 -16.30 11.09
C GLY A 136 -8.03 -17.05 10.03
N GLU A 137 -8.16 -16.67 8.76
CA GLU A 137 -7.36 -17.22 7.67
C GLU A 137 -5.88 -16.81 7.77
N LEU A 138 -5.59 -15.53 8.04
CA LEU A 138 -4.23 -15.01 8.13
C LEU A 138 -3.39 -15.69 9.22
N TYR A 139 -4.01 -15.95 10.38
CA TYR A 139 -3.37 -16.58 11.54
C TYR A 139 -3.72 -18.05 11.69
N SER A 140 -4.51 -18.62 10.78
CA SER A 140 -4.67 -20.07 10.72
C SER A 140 -3.27 -20.68 10.58
N PRO A 141 -2.97 -21.78 11.31
CA PRO A 141 -1.74 -22.50 11.11
C PRO A 141 -1.77 -23.01 9.67
N LYS A 142 -1.11 -22.27 8.76
CA LYS A 142 -0.80 -22.76 7.43
C LYS A 142 -0.06 -24.05 7.66
N SER A 143 -0.61 -25.17 7.17
CA SER A 143 0.08 -26.44 7.20
C SER A 143 1.47 -26.17 6.69
N SER A 144 2.46 -26.19 7.57
CA SER A 144 3.84 -26.10 7.17
C SER A 144 4.03 -27.34 6.31
N GLU A 145 4.03 -27.16 5.00
CA GLU A 145 4.67 -28.11 4.12
C GLU A 145 6.12 -28.14 4.62
N LYS A 146 6.41 -29.10 5.50
CA LYS A 146 7.76 -29.39 6.03
C LYS A 146 8.80 -29.33 4.90
N SER A 147 8.38 -29.76 3.70
CA SER A 147 9.04 -29.59 2.41
C SER A 147 9.72 -28.22 2.19
N GLN A 148 9.07 -27.07 2.41
CA GLN A 148 9.68 -25.78 2.05
C GLN A 148 10.78 -25.33 3.03
N ALA A 149 10.58 -25.57 4.32
CA ALA A 149 11.59 -25.30 5.33
C ALA A 149 12.78 -26.25 5.18
N ASP A 150 12.51 -27.54 4.92
CA ASP A 150 13.55 -28.55 4.70
C ASP A 150 14.33 -28.26 3.40
N THR A 151 13.67 -27.83 2.33
CA THR A 151 14.32 -27.41 1.08
C THR A 151 15.21 -26.17 1.28
N PHE A 152 14.76 -25.21 2.08
CA PHE A 152 15.54 -24.02 2.42
C PHE A 152 16.78 -24.38 3.26
N LEU A 153 16.62 -25.25 4.26
CA LEU A 153 17.72 -25.71 5.11
C LEU A 153 18.72 -26.59 4.33
N GLU A 154 18.25 -27.44 3.42
CA GLU A 154 19.11 -28.17 2.49
C GLU A 154 19.93 -27.23 1.60
N GLY A 155 19.31 -26.18 1.06
CA GLY A 155 19.98 -25.18 0.22
C GLY A 155 21.11 -24.47 0.96
N ILE A 156 20.90 -24.15 2.23
CA ILE A 156 21.93 -23.58 3.10
C ILE A 156 23.04 -24.60 3.37
N SER A 157 22.71 -25.85 3.72
CA SER A 157 23.71 -26.88 4.00
C SER A 157 24.66 -27.13 2.81
N LYS A 158 24.11 -27.20 1.58
CA LYS A 158 24.88 -27.39 0.34
C LYS A 158 25.79 -26.20 0.04
N HIS A 159 25.39 -24.98 0.42
CA HIS A 159 26.19 -23.78 0.21
C HIS A 159 27.41 -23.70 1.16
N TRP A 160 27.28 -24.21 2.39
CA TRP A 160 28.37 -24.23 3.37
C TRP A 160 29.41 -25.33 3.09
N VAL A 161 29.00 -26.51 2.62
CA VAL A 161 29.92 -27.58 2.22
C VAL A 161 30.81 -27.14 1.06
N ARG A 162 30.24 -26.45 0.06
CA ARG A 162 30.96 -25.93 -1.13
C ARG A 162 31.97 -24.81 -0.86
N LYS A 163 31.92 -24.20 0.32
CA LYS A 163 32.88 -23.18 0.78
C LYS A 163 34.05 -23.80 1.55
N ARG A 164 33.85 -24.97 2.18
CA ARG A 164 34.92 -25.72 2.86
C ARG A 164 35.85 -26.45 1.90
N GLU A 165 35.34 -26.90 0.75
CA GLU A 165 36.15 -27.57 -0.28
C GLU A 165 36.96 -26.61 -1.17
N ARG A 166 36.82 -25.29 -0.97
CA ARG A 166 37.54 -24.24 -1.70
C ARG A 166 38.54 -23.47 -0.83
N CYS A 167 38.80 -23.93 0.39
CA CYS A 167 39.86 -23.44 1.27
C CYS A 167 40.93 -24.52 1.42
#